data_AF-A0A1Y1Q130-F1
#
_entry.id   AF-A0A1Y1Q130-F1
#
_cell.length_a   1.000
_cell.length_b   1.000
_cell.length_c   1.000
_cell.angle_alpha   90.00
_cell.angle_beta   90.00
_cell.angle_gamma   90.00
#
_symmetry.space_group_name_H-M   'P 1'
#
loop_
_entity.id
_entity.type
_entity.pdbx_description
1 polymer ?
#
loop_
_entity_poly.entity_id
_entity_poly.type
_entity_poly.pdbx_seq_one_letter_code
_entity_poly.pdbx_strand_id
1 'polypeptide(L)'
;MPFGKRGRLLPDNALKYPKTFRKSDFRCWRLNVIYAYSAGATQANVLSDLVAIFTGTTDVNSLSASCNKSLTTITATTPAGWTLHDGSSGTNKKVIKAPYLDSGDKYVELDSYSTTNITLYMYETFNATTHTGTNKTGNSTYYPQRQDLTAGGKFYLFSSARYLAMVSDVTAGYGDPTRGGMTICSEFKPLCPWAAGYPAAALWLTGALFYYSKELYLIRAKGNDNSDKTGSSATAHFGTIGTNTNGSGFDNAINFPSAKTVYNNSGVQFTPFFPLFIVESSVFTMPVGDISDRSNIWIPPLNLLTHLSVTVKGGQDYIAVKAYSTAGRMLLFPK
;
A
#
# COMPACT_ATOMS: atom_id res chain seq x y z
N MET A 1 -46.85 15.88 -38.70
CA MET A 1 -45.53 15.22 -38.60
C MET A 1 -45.22 15.04 -37.11
N PRO A 2 -45.12 13.82 -36.57
CA PRO A 2 -44.96 13.60 -35.13
C PRO A 2 -43.48 13.63 -34.73
N PHE A 3 -43.20 14.25 -33.59
CA PHE A 3 -41.88 14.35 -32.97
C PHE A 3 -41.38 12.96 -32.53
N GLY A 4 -40.26 12.52 -33.11
CA GLY A 4 -39.58 11.28 -32.75
C GLY A 4 -38.90 11.39 -31.37
N LYS A 5 -39.40 10.64 -30.39
CA LYS A 5 -38.73 10.39 -29.11
C LYS A 5 -37.47 9.54 -29.36
N ARG A 6 -36.27 10.15 -29.23
CA ARG A 6 -35.01 9.40 -29.13
C ARG A 6 -34.83 8.89 -27.70
N GLY A 7 -35.43 7.74 -27.40
CA GLY A 7 -35.04 6.93 -26.26
C GLY A 7 -33.70 6.26 -26.55
N ARG A 8 -32.60 6.79 -25.99
CA ARG A 8 -31.30 6.11 -26.02
C ARG A 8 -31.34 5.02 -24.95
N LEU A 9 -31.74 3.82 -25.35
CA LEU A 9 -31.55 2.60 -24.57
C LEU A 9 -30.03 2.40 -24.40
N LEU A 10 -29.53 2.63 -23.18
CA LEU A 10 -28.23 2.10 -22.80
C LEU A 10 -28.38 0.56 -22.77
N PRO A 11 -27.47 -0.21 -23.38
CA PRO A 11 -27.58 -1.66 -23.35
C PRO A 11 -27.43 -2.16 -21.90
N ASP A 12 -28.35 -3.04 -21.50
CA ASP A 12 -28.40 -3.79 -20.24
C ASP A 12 -27.24 -4.79 -20.07
N ASN A 13 -26.03 -4.38 -20.44
CA ASN A 13 -24.80 -5.01 -19.97
C ASN A 13 -24.43 -4.40 -18.62
N ALA A 14 -25.35 -4.50 -17.67
CA ALA A 14 -25.05 -4.34 -16.26
C ALA A 14 -23.85 -5.23 -15.96
N LEU A 15 -22.79 -4.60 -15.45
CA LEU A 15 -21.62 -5.23 -14.85
C LEU A 15 -22.08 -6.45 -14.02
N LYS A 16 -21.97 -7.64 -14.61
CA LYS A 16 -22.05 -8.89 -13.87
C LYS A 16 -20.81 -8.91 -12.99
N TYR A 17 -20.90 -8.33 -11.80
CA TYR A 17 -19.94 -8.57 -10.73
C TYR A 17 -19.83 -10.09 -10.58
N PRO A 18 -18.64 -10.68 -10.76
CA PRO A 18 -18.52 -12.12 -10.74
C PRO A 18 -18.95 -12.67 -9.39
N LYS A 19 -19.70 -13.77 -9.48
CA LYS A 19 -20.27 -14.59 -8.41
C LYS A 19 -19.24 -14.87 -7.32
N THR A 20 -19.67 -14.65 -6.06
CA THR A 20 -19.21 -15.33 -4.83
C THR A 20 -17.71 -15.53 -4.69
N PHE A 21 -17.07 -14.62 -3.95
CA PHE A 21 -15.74 -14.85 -3.35
C PHE A 21 -15.73 -16.19 -2.60
N ARG A 22 -14.95 -17.17 -3.08
CA ARG A 22 -14.80 -18.45 -2.38
C ARG A 22 -13.87 -18.24 -1.20
N LYS A 23 -14.29 -18.73 -0.03
CA LYS A 23 -13.52 -18.71 1.23
C LYS A 23 -12.14 -19.37 1.10
N SER A 24 -11.93 -20.23 0.10
CA SER A 24 -10.67 -20.93 -0.18
C SER A 24 -9.58 -20.06 -0.79
N ASP A 25 -9.92 -18.91 -1.37
CA ASP A 25 -8.97 -18.06 -2.08
C ASP A 25 -8.30 -17.02 -1.15
N PHE A 26 -8.70 -16.98 0.13
CA PHE A 26 -8.18 -16.07 1.16
C PHE A 26 -6.97 -16.61 1.93
N ARG A 27 -6.19 -17.55 1.37
CA ARG A 27 -4.87 -17.91 1.92
C ARG A 27 -3.82 -16.85 1.54
N CYS A 28 -4.04 -15.59 1.91
CA CYS A 28 -3.20 -14.48 1.44
C CYS A 28 -2.28 -13.87 2.49
N TRP A 29 -2.13 -14.50 3.66
CA TRP A 29 -1.20 -14.06 4.71
C TRP A 29 0.00 -14.96 4.75
N ARG A 30 1.17 -14.32 4.67
CA ARG A 30 2.44 -15.01 4.83
C ARG A 30 3.33 -14.32 5.83
N LEU A 31 3.32 -12.97 5.94
CA LEU A 31 4.20 -12.24 6.87
C LEU A 31 3.53 -11.09 7.65
N ASN A 32 3.51 -11.21 8.99
CA ASN A 32 3.25 -10.13 9.95
C ASN A 32 4.43 -10.11 10.94
N VAL A 33 5.14 -8.98 11.04
CA VAL A 33 6.37 -8.89 11.85
C VAL A 33 6.42 -7.58 12.62
N ILE A 34 6.80 -7.70 13.89
CA ILE A 34 7.35 -6.58 14.66
C ILE A 34 8.85 -6.78 14.68
N TYR A 35 9.59 -5.94 13.98
CA TYR A 35 11.05 -5.95 13.96
C TYR A 35 11.58 -4.85 14.87
N ALA A 36 12.23 -5.22 15.97
CA ALA A 36 12.85 -4.28 16.88
C ALA A 36 14.36 -4.29 16.68
N TYR A 37 14.98 -3.12 16.59
CA TYR A 37 16.43 -2.95 16.52
C TYR A 37 16.93 -2.14 17.71
N SER A 38 18.11 -2.49 18.20
CA SER A 38 18.71 -1.91 19.39
C SER A 38 19.33 -0.53 19.11
N ALA A 39 19.52 0.25 20.17
CA ALA A 39 20.37 1.44 20.15
C ALA A 39 21.78 1.08 19.63
N GLY A 40 22.35 1.94 18.77
CA GLY A 40 23.63 1.70 18.11
C GLY A 40 23.58 0.74 16.92
N ALA A 41 22.40 0.33 16.47
CA ALA A 41 22.26 -0.46 15.24
C ALA A 41 22.89 0.27 14.04
N THR A 42 23.54 -0.48 13.15
CA THR A 42 24.05 0.10 11.90
C THR A 42 22.96 0.10 10.83
N GLN A 43 23.04 1.06 9.92
CA GLN A 43 22.15 1.13 8.76
C GLN A 43 22.18 -0.15 7.92
N ALA A 44 23.37 -0.71 7.70
CA ALA A 44 23.55 -1.95 6.96
C ALA A 44 22.84 -3.14 7.64
N ASN A 45 22.91 -3.22 8.97
CA ASN A 45 22.24 -4.28 9.74
C ASN A 45 20.72 -4.15 9.66
N VAL A 46 20.18 -2.95 9.87
CA VAL A 46 18.74 -2.69 9.78
C VAL A 46 18.22 -3.02 8.38
N LEU A 47 18.91 -2.55 7.33
CA LEU A 47 18.52 -2.83 5.95
C LEU A 47 18.59 -4.32 5.61
N SER A 48 19.66 -5.00 6.03
CA SER A 48 19.82 -6.45 5.83
C SER A 48 18.71 -7.25 6.52
N ASP A 49 18.35 -6.88 7.75
CA ASP A 49 17.29 -7.54 8.50
C ASP A 49 15.93 -7.35 7.84
N LEU A 50 15.61 -6.12 7.41
CA LEU A 50 14.37 -5.85 6.69
C LEU A 50 14.28 -6.66 5.39
N VAL A 51 15.36 -6.75 4.62
CA VAL A 51 15.41 -7.60 3.43
C VAL A 51 15.19 -9.06 3.82
N ALA A 52 15.92 -9.59 4.79
CA ALA A 52 15.79 -10.98 5.23
C ALA A 52 14.35 -11.31 5.65
N ILE A 53 13.70 -10.40 6.39
CA ILE A 53 12.30 -10.50 6.79
C ILE A 53 11.38 -10.53 5.58
N PHE A 54 11.47 -9.55 4.67
CA PHE A 54 10.60 -9.52 3.49
C PHE A 54 10.82 -10.70 2.55
N THR A 55 12.05 -11.20 2.44
CA THR A 55 12.38 -12.37 1.63
C THR A 55 12.09 -13.70 2.33
N GLY A 56 11.53 -13.66 3.54
CA GLY A 56 10.88 -14.81 4.17
C GLY A 56 11.68 -15.53 5.25
N THR A 57 12.63 -14.88 5.94
CA THR A 57 13.13 -15.48 7.18
C THR A 57 11.99 -15.59 8.20
N THR A 58 11.89 -16.76 8.81
CA THR A 58 10.94 -17.06 9.88
C THR A 58 11.62 -17.20 11.24
N ASP A 59 12.96 -17.26 11.26
CA ASP A 59 13.75 -17.40 12.48
C ASP A 59 14.34 -16.05 12.88
N VAL A 60 13.86 -15.52 14.01
CA VAL A 60 14.36 -14.26 14.59
C VAL A 60 15.87 -14.35 14.85
N ASN A 61 16.41 -15.53 15.16
CA ASN A 61 17.83 -15.71 15.44
C ASN A 61 18.71 -15.52 14.20
N SER A 62 18.18 -15.73 12.99
CA SER A 62 18.91 -15.53 11.74
C SER A 62 19.16 -14.05 11.40
N LEU A 63 18.48 -13.12 12.08
CA LEU A 63 18.69 -11.67 11.89
C LEU A 63 20.03 -11.21 12.46
N SER A 64 20.47 -10.01 12.12
CA SER A 64 21.71 -9.41 12.60
C SER A 64 21.80 -9.33 14.12
N ALA A 65 23.01 -9.08 14.64
CA ALA A 65 23.25 -8.84 16.06
C ALA A 65 22.63 -7.52 16.55
N SER A 66 22.29 -6.59 15.65
CA SER A 66 21.60 -5.35 16.00
C SER A 66 20.09 -5.51 16.20
N CYS A 67 19.52 -6.65 15.79
CA CYS A 67 18.14 -7.00 16.06
C CYS A 67 17.94 -7.25 17.57
N ASN A 68 16.99 -6.57 18.17
CA ASN A 68 16.52 -6.86 19.52
C ASN A 68 15.58 -8.07 19.45
N LYS A 69 16.15 -9.26 19.64
CA LYS A 69 15.48 -10.56 19.48
C LYS A 69 14.30 -10.73 20.45
N SER A 70 14.39 -10.20 21.67
CA SER A 70 13.34 -10.35 22.69
C SER A 70 12.11 -9.47 22.42
N LEU A 71 12.28 -8.41 21.63
CA LEU A 71 11.18 -7.52 21.22
C LEU A 71 10.76 -7.73 19.76
N THR A 72 11.44 -8.62 19.04
CA THR A 72 11.12 -8.96 17.65
C THR A 72 10.19 -10.17 17.63
N THR A 73 9.12 -10.11 16.84
CA THR A 73 8.17 -11.20 16.66
C THR A 73 7.92 -11.42 15.19
N ILE A 74 8.19 -12.63 14.70
CA ILE A 74 7.83 -13.08 13.36
C ILE A 74 6.75 -14.15 13.49
N THR A 75 5.51 -13.84 13.10
CA THR A 75 4.41 -14.81 13.16
C THR A 75 4.26 -15.61 11.86
N ALA A 76 5.08 -15.30 10.87
CA ALA A 76 5.10 -15.95 9.57
C ALA A 76 5.62 -17.37 9.64
N THR A 77 4.87 -18.29 9.04
CA THR A 77 5.33 -19.67 8.81
C THR A 77 5.62 -19.95 7.35
N THR A 78 5.33 -19.00 6.45
CA THR A 78 5.53 -19.14 5.02
C THR A 78 6.18 -17.89 4.43
N PRO A 79 7.11 -18.01 3.46
CA PRO A 79 7.74 -16.85 2.83
C PRO A 79 6.73 -15.98 2.09
N ALA A 80 6.81 -14.67 2.25
CA ALA A 80 5.90 -13.70 1.65
C ALA A 80 5.83 -13.72 0.12
N GLY A 81 6.80 -14.36 -0.55
CA GLY A 81 6.87 -14.43 -2.02
C GLY A 81 7.76 -13.36 -2.64
N TRP A 82 8.47 -12.58 -1.81
CA TRP A 82 9.55 -11.71 -2.25
C TRP A 82 10.89 -12.46 -2.22
N THR A 83 11.79 -12.13 -3.13
CA THR A 83 13.16 -12.63 -3.17
C THR A 83 14.13 -11.48 -3.37
N LEU A 84 15.38 -11.64 -2.91
CA LEU A 84 16.43 -10.68 -3.17
C LEU A 84 16.75 -10.70 -4.68
N HIS A 85 16.64 -9.55 -5.33
CA HIS A 85 16.97 -9.39 -6.75
C HIS A 85 18.37 -8.81 -6.93
N ASP A 86 18.72 -7.78 -6.15
CA ASP A 86 20.01 -7.12 -6.22
C ASP A 86 20.53 -6.75 -4.83
N GLY A 87 21.52 -7.52 -4.38
CA GLY A 87 22.25 -7.27 -3.15
C GLY A 87 23.35 -6.21 -3.28
N SER A 88 23.70 -5.79 -4.49
CA SER A 88 24.82 -4.89 -4.79
C SER A 88 24.37 -3.54 -5.36
N SER A 89 23.06 -3.26 -5.38
CA SER A 89 22.44 -2.01 -5.88
C SER A 89 22.97 -0.70 -5.26
N GLY A 90 23.76 -0.80 -4.20
CA GLY A 90 24.47 0.29 -3.54
C GLY A 90 24.80 -0.06 -2.10
N THR A 91 25.63 0.76 -1.45
CA THR A 91 26.02 0.55 -0.04
C THR A 91 24.81 0.51 0.88
N ASN A 92 23.79 1.34 0.62
CA ASN A 92 22.60 1.49 1.47
C ASN A 92 21.30 1.13 0.75
N LYS A 93 21.40 0.32 -0.31
CA LYS A 93 20.27 -0.03 -1.17
C LYS A 93 20.23 -1.53 -1.40
N LYS A 94 19.02 -2.08 -1.40
CA LYS A 94 18.76 -3.47 -1.81
C LYS A 94 17.50 -3.49 -2.66
N VAL A 95 17.49 -4.31 -3.70
CA VAL A 95 16.28 -4.51 -4.51
C VAL A 95 15.77 -5.91 -4.27
N ILE A 96 14.50 -6.00 -3.90
CA ILE A 96 13.75 -7.25 -3.84
C ILE A 96 12.75 -7.29 -4.99
N LYS A 97 12.29 -8.49 -5.34
CA LYS A 97 11.26 -8.68 -6.36
C LYS A 97 10.23 -9.70 -5.94
N ALA A 98 9.06 -9.64 -6.54
CA ALA A 98 8.01 -10.65 -6.39
C ALA A 98 7.26 -10.84 -7.72
N PRO A 99 6.70 -12.03 -7.98
CA PRO A 99 5.93 -12.26 -9.19
C PRO A 99 4.68 -11.37 -9.20
N TYR A 100 4.45 -10.68 -10.31
CA TYR A 100 3.24 -9.91 -10.58
C TYR A 100 2.08 -10.86 -10.93
N LEU A 101 0.82 -10.50 -10.61
CA LEU A 101 -0.31 -11.41 -10.79
C LEU A 101 -0.57 -11.75 -12.25
N ASP A 102 -0.51 -10.75 -13.14
CA ASP A 102 -0.89 -10.95 -14.54
C ASP A 102 0.27 -11.48 -15.40
N SER A 103 1.52 -11.13 -15.09
CA SER A 103 2.76 -11.67 -15.71
C SER A 103 4.02 -10.91 -15.29
N GLY A 104 5.16 -11.58 -15.12
CA GLY A 104 6.46 -10.93 -14.88
C GLY A 104 6.76 -10.65 -13.40
N ASP A 105 7.76 -9.81 -13.15
CA ASP A 105 8.21 -9.43 -11.80
C ASP A 105 7.91 -7.95 -11.52
N LYS A 106 7.63 -7.62 -10.27
CA LYS A 106 7.70 -6.24 -9.76
C LYS A 106 8.92 -6.10 -8.87
N TYR A 107 9.53 -4.92 -8.90
CA TYR A 107 10.77 -4.63 -8.20
C TYR A 107 10.55 -3.55 -7.16
N VAL A 108 11.05 -3.77 -5.95
CA VAL A 108 11.03 -2.80 -4.85
C VAL A 108 12.45 -2.57 -4.36
N GLU A 109 12.92 -1.34 -4.41
CA GLU A 109 14.16 -0.90 -3.78
C GLU A 109 13.87 -0.42 -2.36
N LEU A 110 14.60 -0.98 -1.40
CA LEU A 110 14.70 -0.47 -0.05
C LEU A 110 15.96 0.41 0.00
N ASP A 111 15.77 1.70 0.21
CA ASP A 111 16.82 2.69 0.21
C ASP A 111 16.93 3.34 1.59
N SER A 112 17.97 2.98 2.33
CA SER A 112 18.34 3.71 3.53
C SER A 112 19.33 4.83 3.18
N TYR A 113 18.89 5.79 2.37
CA TYR A 113 19.80 6.83 1.86
C TYR A 113 20.39 7.74 2.96
N SER A 114 19.79 7.76 4.16
CA SER A 114 20.28 8.50 5.31
C SER A 114 20.15 7.70 6.60
N THR A 115 20.95 8.06 7.60
CA THR A 115 20.96 7.40 8.92
C THR A 115 19.63 7.50 9.66
N THR A 116 18.71 8.37 9.21
CA THR A 116 17.43 8.61 9.87
C THR A 116 16.24 8.06 9.12
N ASN A 117 16.41 7.52 7.90
CA ASN A 117 15.28 7.17 7.03
C ASN A 117 15.50 5.91 6.20
N ILE A 118 14.39 5.22 5.92
CA ILE A 118 14.25 4.15 4.94
C ILE A 118 13.13 4.53 3.99
N THR A 119 13.39 4.50 2.70
CA THR A 119 12.39 4.78 1.65
C THR A 119 12.20 3.55 0.78
N LEU A 120 10.99 3.37 0.28
CA LEU A 120 10.69 2.35 -0.72
C LEU A 120 10.50 3.02 -2.07
N TYR A 121 10.99 2.38 -3.12
CA TYR A 121 10.71 2.74 -4.50
C TYR A 121 10.30 1.51 -5.28
N MET A 122 9.42 1.69 -6.27
CA MET A 122 9.14 0.63 -7.24
C MET A 122 9.73 0.99 -8.60
N TYR A 123 10.06 -0.03 -9.38
CA TYR A 123 10.54 0.11 -10.75
C TYR A 123 9.72 -0.74 -11.71
N GLU A 124 9.66 -0.30 -12.96
CA GLU A 124 9.05 -1.07 -14.05
C GLU A 124 9.90 -2.30 -14.37
N THR A 125 11.21 -2.08 -14.53
CA THR A 125 12.20 -3.13 -14.71
C THR A 125 13.44 -2.81 -13.90
N PHE A 126 14.22 -3.83 -13.53
CA PHE A 126 15.48 -3.65 -12.84
C PHE A 126 16.54 -4.64 -13.32
N ASN A 127 17.71 -4.14 -13.73
CA ASN A 127 18.86 -4.93 -14.13
C ASN A 127 19.85 -5.02 -12.96
N ALA A 128 20.00 -6.22 -12.39
CA ALA A 128 20.89 -6.48 -11.25
C ALA A 128 22.38 -6.53 -11.61
N THR A 129 22.74 -6.63 -12.90
CA THR A 129 24.13 -6.58 -13.36
C THR A 129 24.63 -5.15 -13.47
N THR A 130 23.79 -4.25 -13.98
CA THR A 130 24.14 -2.83 -14.12
C THR A 130 23.68 -1.99 -12.93
N HIS A 131 22.96 -2.58 -11.97
CA HIS A 131 22.38 -1.91 -10.81
C HIS A 131 21.47 -0.73 -11.19
N THR A 132 20.72 -0.87 -12.29
CA THR A 132 19.88 0.20 -12.83
C THR A 132 18.45 -0.27 -13.08
N GLY A 133 17.48 0.57 -12.72
CA GLY A 133 16.06 0.37 -13.00
C GLY A 133 15.49 1.40 -13.97
N THR A 134 14.31 1.11 -14.52
CA THR A 134 13.56 2.02 -15.38
C THR A 134 12.25 2.46 -14.70
N ASN A 135 11.82 3.68 -15.00
CA ASN A 135 10.56 4.28 -14.52
C ASN A 135 10.32 4.07 -13.03
N LYS A 136 11.25 4.61 -12.23
CA LYS A 136 11.16 4.65 -10.78
C LYS A 136 9.90 5.43 -10.37
N THR A 137 9.13 4.91 -9.41
CA THR A 137 8.03 5.67 -8.78
C THR A 137 8.56 7.00 -8.26
N GLY A 138 7.75 8.06 -8.37
CA GLY A 138 8.11 9.37 -7.85
C GLY A 138 8.54 9.33 -6.38
N ASN A 139 9.53 10.15 -6.05
CA ASN A 139 9.96 10.39 -4.69
C ASN A 139 9.14 11.55 -4.12
N SER A 140 8.52 11.36 -2.97
CA SER A 140 8.33 12.49 -2.07
C SER A 140 9.34 12.34 -0.95
N THR A 141 10.29 13.28 -0.91
CA THR A 141 11.27 13.46 0.16
C THR A 141 10.62 13.55 1.56
N TYR A 142 9.29 13.68 1.62
CA TYR A 142 8.50 13.93 2.82
C TYR A 142 7.82 12.70 3.44
N TYR A 143 7.98 11.49 2.90
CA TYR A 143 7.35 10.30 3.51
C TYR A 143 8.26 9.05 3.61
N PRO A 144 9.51 9.18 4.06
CA PRO A 144 10.28 8.01 4.46
C PRO A 144 9.70 7.36 5.72
N GLN A 145 10.08 6.11 5.96
CA GLN A 145 9.97 5.49 7.27
C GLN A 145 11.19 5.86 8.11
N ARG A 146 10.96 6.54 9.23
CA ARG A 146 12.03 6.96 10.12
C ARG A 146 12.73 5.76 10.76
N GLN A 147 14.03 5.84 10.91
CA GLN A 147 14.81 4.99 11.81
C GLN A 147 15.61 5.86 12.78
N ASP A 148 15.85 5.35 13.98
CA ASP A 148 16.66 6.03 14.99
C ASP A 148 17.78 5.09 15.42
N LEU A 149 18.91 5.19 14.72
CA LEU A 149 20.06 4.32 15.00
C LEU A 149 20.71 4.61 16.37
N THR A 150 20.42 5.76 16.99
CA THR A 150 20.96 6.12 18.31
C THR A 150 20.11 5.54 19.43
N ALA A 151 18.79 5.68 19.37
CA ALA A 151 17.88 5.19 20.42
C ALA A 151 17.34 3.77 20.16
N GLY A 152 17.47 3.26 18.93
CA GLY A 152 16.77 2.06 18.47
C GLY A 152 15.33 2.36 18.07
N GLY A 153 14.58 1.32 17.72
CA GLY A 153 13.20 1.47 17.31
C GLY A 153 12.56 0.19 16.82
N LYS A 154 11.37 0.32 16.23
CA LYS A 154 10.60 -0.79 15.67
C LYS A 154 10.14 -0.48 14.26
N PHE A 155 9.94 -1.55 13.49
CA PHE A 155 9.16 -1.54 12.28
C PHE A 155 8.05 -2.58 12.38
N TYR A 156 6.85 -2.18 11.99
CA TYR A 156 5.73 -3.09 11.75
C TYR A 156 5.69 -3.38 10.27
N LEU A 157 5.85 -4.65 9.92
CA LEU A 157 6.04 -5.11 8.55
C LEU A 157 4.93 -6.08 8.19
N PHE A 158 4.34 -5.86 7.01
CA PHE A 158 3.30 -6.70 6.44
C PHE A 158 3.69 -7.02 5.01
N SER A 159 3.61 -8.28 4.60
CA SER A 159 3.81 -8.59 3.19
C SER A 159 3.14 -9.87 2.72
N SER A 160 2.84 -9.84 1.43
CA SER A 160 2.44 -10.97 0.60
C SER A 160 3.08 -10.83 -0.78
N ALA A 161 2.84 -11.78 -1.68
CA ALA A 161 3.32 -11.65 -3.04
C ALA A 161 2.67 -10.46 -3.77
N ARG A 162 1.59 -9.87 -3.25
CA ARG A 162 0.82 -8.77 -3.88
C ARG A 162 1.12 -7.41 -3.29
N TYR A 163 1.62 -7.35 -2.06
CA TYR A 163 1.94 -6.09 -1.40
C TYR A 163 3.08 -6.23 -0.39
N LEU A 164 3.70 -5.11 -0.06
CA LEU A 164 4.64 -4.92 1.02
C LEU A 164 4.29 -3.61 1.71
N ALA A 165 4.17 -3.62 3.03
CA ALA A 165 3.90 -2.44 3.81
C ALA A 165 4.83 -2.36 5.02
N MET A 166 5.21 -1.13 5.37
CA MET A 166 6.01 -0.86 6.56
C MET A 166 5.58 0.44 7.23
N VAL A 167 5.56 0.42 8.56
CA VAL A 167 5.49 1.63 9.38
C VAL A 167 6.54 1.54 10.48
N SER A 168 7.34 2.59 10.64
CA SER A 168 8.29 2.69 11.73
C SER A 168 7.66 3.25 13.00
N ASP A 169 8.24 2.91 14.14
CA ASP A 169 7.90 3.41 15.47
C ASP A 169 9.19 3.66 16.24
N VAL A 170 9.50 4.94 16.42
CA VAL A 170 10.69 5.42 17.13
C VAL A 170 10.25 6.41 18.20
N THR A 171 11.16 6.80 19.09
CA THR A 171 10.89 7.76 20.18
C THR A 171 10.19 9.05 19.70
N ALA A 172 10.52 9.51 18.50
CA ALA A 172 9.95 10.71 17.91
C ALA A 172 8.60 10.51 17.20
N GLY A 173 8.04 9.30 17.23
CA GLY A 173 6.73 8.96 16.68
C GLY A 173 6.74 7.86 15.60
N TYR A 174 5.57 7.66 15.00
CA TYR A 174 5.34 6.67 13.93
C TYR A 174 5.60 7.26 12.55
N GLY A 175 6.42 6.59 11.73
CA GLY A 175 6.79 7.08 10.39
C GLY A 175 7.57 8.41 10.45
N ASP A 176 7.41 9.24 9.41
CA ASP A 176 8.01 10.57 9.32
C ASP A 176 7.43 11.59 10.34
N PRO A 177 8.22 12.45 11.01
CA PRO A 177 7.71 13.42 11.99
C PRO A 177 6.87 14.55 11.39
N THR A 178 7.01 14.86 10.10
CA THR A 178 6.26 15.91 9.41
C THR A 178 4.92 15.37 8.91
N ARG A 179 4.91 14.13 8.41
CA ARG A 179 3.74 13.54 7.75
C ARG A 179 3.64 12.03 8.00
N GLY A 180 3.75 11.62 9.26
CA GLY A 180 3.90 10.23 9.68
C GLY A 180 2.82 9.30 9.19
N GLY A 181 3.19 8.10 8.74
CA GLY A 181 2.28 7.14 8.14
C GLY A 181 3.01 5.90 7.64
N MET A 182 2.25 4.94 7.12
CA MET A 182 2.76 3.72 6.49
C MET A 182 3.15 3.97 5.03
N THR A 183 4.24 3.33 4.60
CA THR A 183 4.63 3.21 3.20
C THR A 183 4.18 1.84 2.70
N ILE A 184 3.49 1.82 1.56
CA ILE A 184 2.93 0.59 0.98
C ILE A 184 3.36 0.50 -0.48
N CYS A 185 3.89 -0.64 -0.90
CA CYS A 185 4.03 -1.03 -2.29
C CYS A 185 2.98 -2.10 -2.56
N SER A 186 2.06 -1.90 -3.50
CA SER A 186 1.05 -2.93 -3.75
C SER A 186 0.54 -2.95 -5.19
N GLU A 187 0.03 -4.11 -5.58
CA GLU A 187 -0.66 -4.30 -6.84
C GLU A 187 -2.08 -3.72 -6.82
N PHE A 188 -2.55 -3.28 -7.98
CA PHE A 188 -3.93 -2.87 -8.22
C PHE A 188 -4.46 -3.54 -9.48
N LYS A 189 -5.78 -3.71 -9.56
CA LYS A 189 -6.47 -4.17 -10.75
C LYS A 189 -6.66 -2.99 -11.69
N PRO A 190 -6.06 -3.00 -12.89
CA PRO A 190 -6.30 -1.91 -13.82
C PRO A 190 -7.77 -1.94 -14.27
N LEU A 191 -8.42 -0.78 -14.23
CA LEU A 191 -9.74 -0.60 -14.85
C LEU A 191 -9.64 -0.06 -16.28
N CYS A 192 -8.48 0.52 -16.62
CA CYS A 192 -8.22 1.07 -17.94
C CYS A 192 -7.40 0.10 -18.82
N PRO A 193 -7.79 -0.12 -20.09
CA PRO A 193 -7.14 -1.11 -20.95
C PRO A 193 -5.72 -0.73 -21.40
N TRP A 194 -5.33 0.55 -21.37
CA TRP A 194 -3.95 0.96 -21.64
C TRP A 194 -2.94 0.51 -20.58
N ALA A 195 -3.41 -0.03 -19.45
CA ALA A 195 -2.53 -0.68 -18.49
C ALA A 195 -2.11 -2.10 -18.92
N ALA A 196 -2.64 -2.65 -20.02
CA ALA A 196 -2.18 -3.92 -20.56
C ALA A 196 -0.68 -3.80 -20.94
N GLY A 197 0.18 -4.47 -20.16
CA GLY A 197 1.64 -4.43 -20.32
C GLY A 197 2.37 -3.44 -19.42
N TYR A 198 1.67 -2.58 -18.67
CA TYR A 198 2.29 -1.78 -17.61
C TYR A 198 2.15 -2.49 -16.25
N PRO A 199 3.15 -2.38 -15.35
CA PRO A 199 2.99 -2.92 -14.01
C PRO A 199 1.84 -2.19 -13.30
N ALA A 200 0.76 -2.91 -12.98
CA ALA A 200 -0.31 -2.36 -12.15
C ALA A 200 0.08 -2.48 -10.68
N ALA A 201 1.11 -1.75 -10.32
CA ALA A 201 1.59 -1.61 -8.96
C ALA A 201 1.94 -0.15 -8.67
N ALA A 202 1.85 0.20 -7.40
CA ALA A 202 2.00 1.56 -6.96
C ALA A 202 2.71 1.62 -5.60
N LEU A 203 3.41 2.73 -5.37
CA LEU A 203 3.94 3.15 -4.08
C LEU A 203 2.98 4.16 -3.44
N TRP A 204 2.71 3.98 -2.16
CA TRP A 204 1.67 4.70 -1.46
C TRP A 204 2.23 5.25 -0.19
N LEU A 205 1.94 6.52 0.03
CA LEU A 205 2.39 7.23 1.21
C LEU A 205 1.12 7.65 1.93
N THR A 206 0.76 6.88 2.96
CA THR A 206 -0.53 7.06 3.64
C THR A 206 -0.56 8.37 4.46
N GLY A 207 0.62 8.91 4.77
CA GLY A 207 0.80 10.13 5.54
C GLY A 207 0.09 10.08 6.90
N ALA A 208 -0.09 11.25 7.52
CA ALA A 208 -0.85 11.40 8.76
C ALA A 208 -2.35 11.21 8.50
N LEU A 209 -2.78 9.97 8.27
CA LEU A 209 -4.15 9.57 7.92
C LEU A 209 -4.76 10.36 6.77
N PHE A 210 -4.08 10.39 5.63
CA PHE A 210 -4.68 10.95 4.42
C PHE A 210 -5.02 12.45 4.53
N TYR A 211 -4.42 13.15 5.50
CA TYR A 211 -4.70 14.55 5.83
C TYR A 211 -3.86 15.54 5.02
N TYR A 212 -2.63 15.16 4.64
CA TYR A 212 -1.69 16.06 3.96
C TYR A 212 -1.59 15.82 2.45
N SER A 213 -1.02 14.69 2.00
CA SER A 213 -1.14 14.29 0.60
C SER A 213 -1.62 12.85 0.53
N LYS A 214 -2.62 12.61 -0.32
CA LYS A 214 -3.16 11.30 -0.60
C LYS A 214 -2.40 10.70 -1.77
N GLU A 215 -1.07 10.77 -1.76
CA GLU A 215 -0.30 10.53 -2.98
C GLU A 215 -0.01 9.05 -3.16
N LEU A 216 -0.38 8.61 -4.35
CA LEU A 216 -0.02 7.34 -4.91
C LEU A 216 0.94 7.61 -6.07
N TYR A 217 2.10 6.99 -6.03
CA TYR A 217 3.09 7.07 -7.09
C TYR A 217 2.99 5.79 -7.93
N LEU A 218 2.51 5.95 -9.14
CA LEU A 218 2.45 4.90 -10.14
C LEU A 218 3.84 4.76 -10.78
N ILE A 219 4.22 3.53 -11.13
CA ILE A 219 5.44 3.28 -11.91
C ILE A 219 5.36 4.00 -13.26
N ARG A 220 4.19 3.85 -13.92
CA ARG A 220 3.80 4.54 -15.15
C ARG A 220 2.28 4.67 -15.20
N ALA A 221 1.80 5.74 -15.81
CA ALA A 221 0.39 5.94 -16.13
C ALA A 221 0.23 6.60 -17.50
N LYS A 222 -0.96 6.49 -18.11
CA LYS A 222 -1.32 7.27 -19.30
C LYS A 222 -2.08 8.52 -18.89
N GLY A 223 -1.64 9.68 -19.37
CA GLY A 223 -2.40 10.92 -19.24
C GLY A 223 -3.59 10.99 -20.21
N ASN A 224 -4.46 11.98 -20.01
CA ASN A 224 -5.59 12.28 -20.89
C ASN A 224 -5.21 12.58 -22.35
N ASP A 225 -3.97 13.02 -22.56
CA ASP A 225 -3.34 13.26 -23.86
C ASP A 225 -2.69 12.00 -24.46
N ASN A 226 -2.90 10.82 -23.86
CA ASN A 226 -2.28 9.55 -24.21
C ASN A 226 -0.75 9.50 -24.06
N SER A 227 -0.14 10.52 -23.44
CA SER A 227 1.29 10.52 -23.12
C SER A 227 1.59 9.62 -21.92
N ASP A 228 2.80 9.03 -21.90
CA ASP A 228 3.30 8.33 -20.72
C ASP A 228 3.70 9.33 -19.65
N LYS A 229 3.15 9.14 -18.45
CA LYS A 229 3.57 9.81 -17.23
C LYS A 229 4.39 8.84 -16.41
N THR A 230 5.56 9.28 -15.93
CA THR A 230 6.50 8.51 -15.10
C THR A 230 7.06 9.39 -13.98
N GLY A 231 7.74 8.79 -13.00
CA GLY A 231 8.36 9.55 -11.90
C GLY A 231 7.34 10.38 -11.11
N SER A 232 7.67 11.65 -10.83
CA SER A 232 6.79 12.57 -10.10
C SER A 232 5.53 12.97 -10.87
N SER A 233 5.51 12.81 -12.19
CA SER A 233 4.32 13.10 -13.01
C SER A 233 3.29 11.97 -12.99
N ALA A 234 3.68 10.77 -12.57
CA ALA A 234 2.81 9.60 -12.44
C ALA A 234 2.17 9.53 -11.04
N THR A 235 1.58 10.65 -10.60
CA THR A 235 0.99 10.78 -9.27
C THR A 235 -0.53 10.75 -9.35
N ALA A 236 -1.14 9.90 -8.52
CA ALA A 236 -2.59 9.75 -8.38
C ALA A 236 -2.99 9.89 -6.91
N HIS A 237 -4.29 9.81 -6.65
CA HIS A 237 -4.83 9.78 -5.29
C HIS A 237 -5.57 8.48 -5.03
N PHE A 238 -5.94 8.21 -3.78
CA PHE A 238 -6.85 7.11 -3.45
C PHE A 238 -8.17 7.65 -2.90
N GLY A 239 -9.22 6.88 -3.14
CA GLY A 239 -10.56 7.10 -2.66
C GLY A 239 -11.19 5.79 -2.21
N THR A 240 -12.18 5.89 -1.35
CA THR A 240 -13.07 4.78 -1.00
C THR A 240 -14.47 5.35 -1.02
N ILE A 241 -15.47 4.58 -1.45
CA ILE A 241 -16.85 5.07 -1.63
C ILE A 241 -17.49 5.46 -0.26
N GLY A 242 -16.77 5.29 0.86
CA GLY A 242 -17.20 5.65 2.22
C GLY A 242 -16.49 6.85 2.86
N THR A 243 -15.59 7.56 2.17
CA THR A 243 -14.92 8.75 2.74
C THR A 243 -15.29 10.01 1.98
N ASN A 244 -15.83 11.01 2.70
CA ASN A 244 -15.76 12.39 2.23
C ASN A 244 -14.29 12.76 2.03
N THR A 245 -13.96 13.18 0.82
CA THR A 245 -12.67 13.76 0.46
C THR A 245 -12.58 15.15 1.10
N ASN A 246 -12.18 15.22 2.37
CA ASN A 246 -11.85 16.52 2.96
C ASN A 246 -10.59 17.05 2.28
N GLY A 247 -10.77 18.09 1.46
CA GLY A 247 -9.75 18.76 0.65
C GLY A 247 -10.43 19.37 -0.57
N SER A 248 -10.61 20.69 -0.55
CA SER A 248 -11.44 21.56 -1.40
C SER A 248 -11.05 21.63 -2.89
N GLY A 249 -10.55 20.54 -3.48
CA GLY A 249 -10.11 20.47 -4.88
C GLY A 249 -10.99 19.61 -5.79
N PHE A 250 -11.94 18.85 -5.23
CA PHE A 250 -12.81 17.93 -5.98
C PHE A 250 -14.31 18.15 -5.71
N ASP A 251 -14.69 19.36 -5.29
CA ASP A 251 -16.10 19.71 -5.03
C ASP A 251 -17.01 19.66 -6.27
N ASN A 252 -16.48 19.41 -7.48
CA ASN A 252 -17.25 19.45 -8.72
C ASN A 252 -17.09 18.24 -9.67
N ALA A 253 -16.36 17.18 -9.31
CA ALA A 253 -16.25 16.02 -10.18
C ALA A 253 -17.09 14.84 -9.65
N ILE A 254 -18.33 14.78 -10.16
CA ILE A 254 -19.14 13.57 -10.37
C ILE A 254 -19.38 12.74 -9.10
N ASN A 255 -20.57 12.96 -8.51
CA ASN A 255 -21.29 12.09 -7.58
C ASN A 255 -20.83 10.61 -7.58
N PHE A 256 -19.79 10.30 -6.80
CA PHE A 256 -19.73 8.99 -6.18
C PHE A 256 -20.94 8.90 -5.26
N PRO A 257 -21.73 7.80 -5.31
CA PRO A 257 -22.96 7.73 -4.54
C PRO A 257 -22.62 7.99 -3.08
N SER A 258 -23.17 9.07 -2.52
CA SER A 258 -23.20 9.30 -1.08
C SER A 258 -23.71 7.99 -0.45
N ALA A 259 -22.84 7.30 0.27
CA ALA A 259 -23.06 5.92 0.67
C ALA A 259 -24.46 5.75 1.29
N LYS A 260 -25.30 4.90 0.68
CA LYS A 260 -26.55 4.46 1.32
C LYS A 260 -26.14 3.72 2.58
N THR A 261 -26.49 4.28 3.73
CA THR A 261 -26.23 3.64 5.01
C THR A 261 -27.05 2.35 5.14
N VAL A 262 -26.43 1.32 5.71
CA VAL A 262 -27.08 0.04 5.99
C VAL A 262 -27.40 0.01 7.48
N TYR A 263 -28.61 -0.42 7.84
CA TYR A 263 -29.03 -0.54 9.24
C TYR A 263 -28.88 -2.00 9.69
N ASN A 264 -28.41 -2.24 10.93
CA ASN A 264 -28.56 -3.59 11.52
C ASN A 264 -30.00 -3.81 12.02
N ASN A 265 -30.26 -5.02 12.50
CA ASN A 265 -31.55 -5.41 13.08
C ASN A 265 -31.93 -4.62 14.35
N SER A 266 -31.01 -3.81 14.89
CA SER A 266 -31.22 -2.93 16.06
C SER A 266 -31.34 -1.46 15.66
N GLY A 267 -31.43 -1.13 14.37
CA GLY A 267 -31.59 0.24 13.88
C GLY A 267 -30.32 1.11 13.94
N VAL A 268 -29.17 0.52 14.26
CA VAL A 268 -27.88 1.22 14.25
C VAL A 268 -27.43 1.40 12.80
N GLN A 269 -27.03 2.62 12.46
CA GLN A 269 -26.59 3.00 11.12
C GLN A 269 -25.12 2.61 10.91
N PHE A 270 -24.82 1.94 9.79
CA PHE A 270 -23.47 1.57 9.36
C PHE A 270 -23.17 2.18 8.00
N THR A 271 -21.96 2.73 7.85
CA THR A 271 -21.38 3.00 6.54
C THR A 271 -20.45 1.82 6.20
N PRO A 272 -20.83 0.95 5.24
CA PRO A 272 -19.98 -0.17 4.85
C PRO A 272 -18.67 0.34 4.24
N PHE A 273 -17.59 -0.36 4.55
CA PHE A 273 -16.27 -0.02 4.05
C PHE A 273 -16.11 -0.47 2.60
N PHE A 274 -15.65 0.42 1.72
CA PHE A 274 -15.51 0.15 0.29
C PHE A 274 -14.07 -0.18 -0.10
N PRO A 275 -13.88 -0.87 -1.22
CA PRO A 275 -12.56 -1.05 -1.81
C PRO A 275 -11.82 0.28 -1.96
N LEU A 276 -10.49 0.20 -1.85
CA LEU A 276 -9.55 1.29 -2.07
C LEU A 276 -9.35 1.41 -3.58
N PHE A 277 -9.85 2.51 -4.13
CA PHE A 277 -9.67 2.85 -5.52
C PHE A 277 -8.55 3.86 -5.68
N ILE A 278 -7.88 3.80 -6.81
CA ILE A 278 -7.01 4.87 -7.30
C ILE A 278 -7.90 5.89 -7.99
N VAL A 279 -8.09 7.03 -7.35
CA VAL A 279 -8.92 8.14 -7.83
C VAL A 279 -8.06 9.31 -8.29
N GLU A 280 -8.65 10.08 -9.18
CA GLU A 280 -8.06 11.11 -10.03
C GLU A 280 -7.16 12.14 -9.31
N SER A 281 -6.02 12.44 -9.93
CA SER A 281 -5.49 13.81 -10.08
C SER A 281 -5.94 14.30 -11.46
N SER A 282 -6.08 15.60 -11.73
CA SER A 282 -6.64 16.22 -12.96
C SER A 282 -6.04 15.78 -14.32
N VAL A 283 -5.18 14.78 -14.30
CA VAL A 283 -4.40 14.15 -15.36
C VAL A 283 -5.10 12.91 -15.94
N PHE A 284 -6.10 12.29 -15.26
CA PHE A 284 -6.72 11.01 -15.64
C PHE A 284 -8.26 11.05 -15.74
N THR A 285 -8.84 10.70 -16.89
CA THR A 285 -10.29 10.76 -17.16
C THR A 285 -11.14 9.71 -16.44
N MET A 286 -10.53 8.73 -15.78
CA MET A 286 -11.22 7.62 -15.10
C MET A 286 -10.32 6.97 -14.04
N PRO A 287 -10.90 6.23 -13.06
CA PRO A 287 -10.12 5.50 -12.07
C PRO A 287 -9.11 4.54 -12.72
N VAL A 288 -7.85 4.60 -12.25
CA VAL A 288 -6.78 3.77 -12.80
C VAL A 288 -6.96 2.30 -12.40
N GLY A 289 -7.44 2.06 -11.18
CA GLY A 289 -7.65 0.71 -10.67
C GLY A 289 -8.20 0.58 -9.26
N ASP A 290 -8.41 -0.67 -8.85
CA ASP A 290 -8.84 -1.09 -7.51
C ASP A 290 -7.72 -1.88 -6.83
N ILE A 291 -7.37 -1.50 -5.61
CA ILE A 291 -6.30 -2.18 -4.88
C ILE A 291 -6.84 -3.30 -4.01
N SER A 292 -7.97 -3.06 -3.35
CA SER A 292 -8.49 -3.98 -2.34
C SER A 292 -8.74 -5.35 -2.91
N ASP A 293 -9.21 -5.43 -4.16
CA ASP A 293 -9.45 -6.70 -4.85
C ASP A 293 -8.17 -7.53 -5.05
N ARG A 294 -7.00 -6.90 -5.27
CA ARG A 294 -5.74 -7.62 -5.54
C ARG A 294 -4.89 -7.82 -4.30
N SER A 295 -4.84 -6.81 -3.45
CA SER A 295 -3.92 -6.76 -2.31
C SER A 295 -4.61 -7.04 -0.99
N ASN A 296 -5.94 -7.14 -0.96
CA ASN A 296 -6.75 -7.33 0.25
C ASN A 296 -6.52 -6.26 1.33
N ILE A 297 -6.16 -5.03 0.94
CA ILE A 297 -5.96 -3.90 1.84
C ILE A 297 -7.27 -3.11 1.94
N TRP A 298 -7.71 -2.79 3.16
CA TRP A 298 -8.93 -2.02 3.41
C TRP A 298 -8.68 -0.95 4.47
N ILE A 299 -9.56 0.03 4.60
CA ILE A 299 -9.59 0.94 5.77
C ILE A 299 -10.83 0.54 6.61
N PRO A 300 -10.98 0.86 7.90
CA PRO A 300 -12.23 0.68 8.64
C PRO A 300 -12.74 1.99 9.29
N PRO A 301 -14.00 2.06 9.77
CA PRO A 301 -14.49 3.20 10.52
C PRO A 301 -13.78 3.35 11.88
N LEU A 302 -13.62 4.61 12.31
CA LEU A 302 -12.87 5.05 13.50
C LEU A 302 -13.24 4.31 14.80
N ASN A 303 -14.53 4.01 14.99
CA ASN A 303 -15.04 3.43 16.22
C ASN A 303 -14.70 1.95 16.44
N LEU A 304 -14.10 1.27 15.46
CA LEU A 304 -13.78 -0.16 15.55
C LEU A 304 -12.38 -0.45 16.13
N LEU A 305 -11.61 0.55 16.59
CA LEU A 305 -10.15 0.39 16.60
C LEU A 305 -9.41 1.05 17.77
N THR A 306 -8.54 0.27 18.40
CA THR A 306 -7.41 0.69 19.23
C THR A 306 -6.12 0.11 18.62
N HIS A 307 -4.97 0.74 18.87
CA HIS A 307 -3.69 0.43 18.23
C HIS A 307 -3.39 -1.08 18.21
N LEU A 308 -3.26 -1.66 17.01
CA LEU A 308 -2.96 -3.08 16.79
C LEU A 308 -3.96 -4.06 17.43
N SER A 309 -5.25 -3.89 17.17
CA SER A 309 -6.26 -4.90 17.48
C SER A 309 -6.42 -5.92 16.34
N VAL A 310 -6.68 -7.17 16.70
CA VAL A 310 -7.27 -8.14 15.77
C VAL A 310 -8.78 -7.89 15.72
N THR A 311 -9.36 -7.82 14.53
CA THR A 311 -10.80 -7.66 14.30
C THR A 311 -11.29 -8.71 13.30
N VAL A 312 -12.59 -8.98 13.24
CA VAL A 312 -13.18 -9.96 12.32
C VAL A 312 -14.12 -9.26 11.34
N LYS A 313 -13.92 -9.43 10.03
CA LYS A 313 -14.78 -8.89 8.97
C LYS A 313 -15.11 -10.00 7.97
N GLY A 314 -16.40 -10.24 7.71
CA GLY A 314 -16.82 -11.30 6.78
C GLY A 314 -16.36 -12.71 7.19
N GLY A 315 -16.09 -12.94 8.48
CA GLY A 315 -15.55 -14.21 8.99
C GLY A 315 -14.06 -14.44 8.73
N GLN A 316 -13.32 -13.39 8.33
CA GLN A 316 -11.86 -13.38 8.24
C GLN A 316 -11.30 -12.44 9.32
N ASP A 317 -10.23 -12.84 9.99
CA ASP A 317 -9.50 -12.01 10.96
C ASP A 317 -8.68 -10.95 10.22
N TYR A 318 -8.48 -9.79 10.83
CA TYR A 318 -7.67 -8.67 10.32
C TYR A 318 -6.89 -8.01 11.45
N ILE A 319 -5.66 -7.59 11.15
CA ILE A 319 -4.85 -6.70 11.97
C ILE A 319 -5.16 -5.26 11.57
N ALA A 320 -5.51 -4.44 12.57
CA ALA A 320 -5.76 -3.02 12.38
C ALA A 320 -4.53 -2.18 12.75
N VAL A 321 -4.00 -1.40 11.80
CA VAL A 321 -2.84 -0.53 12.02
C VAL A 321 -3.22 0.93 11.89
N LYS A 322 -3.02 1.69 12.97
CA LYS A 322 -3.28 3.13 13.03
C LYS A 322 -2.09 3.86 12.41
N ALA A 323 -2.29 4.53 11.28
CA ALA A 323 -1.44 5.65 10.92
C ALA A 323 -1.86 6.87 11.77
N TYR A 324 -0.94 7.69 12.27
CA TYR A 324 -1.29 8.69 13.29
C TYR A 324 -1.98 9.92 12.66
N SER A 325 -3.20 10.23 13.12
CA SER A 325 -3.80 11.57 13.11
C SER A 325 -4.95 11.66 14.10
N THR A 326 -5.41 12.88 14.35
CA THR A 326 -6.54 13.24 15.21
C THR A 326 -7.89 12.66 14.74
N ALA A 327 -7.99 12.10 13.52
CA ALA A 327 -9.23 11.57 12.95
C ALA A 327 -9.36 10.01 12.97
N GLY A 328 -8.35 9.30 13.49
CA GLY A 328 -8.32 7.85 13.80
C GLY A 328 -8.90 6.84 12.79
N ARG A 329 -8.71 7.05 11.49
CA ARG A 329 -8.85 5.97 10.49
C ARG A 329 -7.68 4.97 10.64
N MET A 330 -7.83 3.72 10.21
CA MET A 330 -6.74 2.73 10.23
C MET A 330 -6.69 1.95 8.92
N LEU A 331 -5.65 1.15 8.71
CA LEU A 331 -5.61 0.16 7.63
C LEU A 331 -5.84 -1.23 8.22
N LEU A 332 -6.70 -2.00 7.58
CA LEU A 332 -6.89 -3.41 7.86
C LEU A 332 -6.10 -4.22 6.85
N PHE A 333 -5.23 -5.04 7.40
CA PHE A 333 -4.58 -6.14 6.72
C PHE A 333 -5.23 -7.40 7.25
N PRO A 334 -5.77 -8.31 6.44
CA PRO A 334 -6.27 -9.56 7.02
C PRO A 334 -5.15 -10.29 7.80
N LYS A 335 -5.52 -11.19 8.73
CA LYS A 335 -4.57 -11.84 9.64
C LYS A 335 -4.08 -13.16 9.07
#